data_AF-A0A5E8HAX3-F1
#
_entry.id   AF-A0A5E8HAX3-F1
#
_cell.length_a   1.000
_cell.length_b   1.000
_cell.length_c   1.000
_cell.angle_alpha   90.00
_cell.angle_beta   90.00
_cell.angle_gamma   90.00
#
_symmetry.space_group_name_H-M   'P 1'
#
loop_
_entity.id
_entity.type
_entity.pdbx_description
1 polymer ?
#
loop_
_entity_poly.entity_id
_entity_poly.type
_entity_poly.pdbx_seq_one_letter_code
_entity_poly.pdbx_strand_id
1 'polypeptide(L)'
;MKSIWVCFTSILLFGSQITCHRGEPSETKEYQILKDAYLSGHLTVVRSILAGKSKERGLHPKESILYLKSLFYLKEWKEFFLVWKDSKIHPPELVLLYFKVLLLVGEDENVNEAELNQLMDLVMVSPEAILLYLRVKNHKISVSEKKLFLAQVNAFRNTLDVLEKELNRK
;
A
#
# COMPACT_ATOMS: atom_id res chain seq x y z
N MET A 1 4.41 69.15 -25.30
CA MET A 1 4.23 68.43 -24.02
C MET A 1 3.44 67.15 -24.28
N LYS A 2 4.13 66.00 -24.33
CA LYS A 2 3.61 64.61 -24.34
C LYS A 2 4.81 63.74 -24.74
N SER A 3 5.50 63.14 -23.77
CA SER A 3 6.40 61.96 -23.93
C SER A 3 7.18 61.65 -22.64
N ILE A 4 6.51 61.62 -21.47
CA ILE A 4 7.10 61.16 -20.20
C ILE A 4 6.14 60.21 -19.48
N TRP A 5 5.42 59.38 -20.24
CA TRP A 5 4.42 58.46 -19.65
C TRP A 5 4.47 57.04 -20.23
N VAL A 6 5.61 56.65 -20.81
CA VAL A 6 5.80 55.30 -21.36
C VAL A 6 6.90 54.51 -20.63
N CYS A 7 7.71 55.15 -19.78
CA CYS A 7 8.75 54.44 -19.02
C CYS A 7 8.29 53.86 -17.68
N PHE A 8 7.15 54.30 -17.12
CA PHE A 8 6.70 53.85 -15.79
C PHE A 8 5.84 52.57 -15.81
N THR A 9 5.31 52.18 -16.98
CA THR A 9 4.47 50.98 -17.11
C THR A 9 5.26 49.71 -17.44
N SER A 10 6.54 49.82 -17.82
CA SER A 10 7.34 48.64 -18.18
C SER A 10 8.08 47.98 -17.01
N ILE A 11 8.18 48.64 -15.85
CA ILE A 11 8.92 48.11 -14.68
C ILE A 11 8.01 47.23 -13.78
N LEU A 12 6.68 47.37 -13.89
CA LEU A 12 5.71 46.63 -13.06
C LEU A 12 5.38 45.21 -13.58
N LEU A 13 5.88 44.81 -14.75
CA LEU A 13 5.58 43.51 -15.36
C LEU A 13 6.70 42.46 -15.23
N PHE A 14 7.85 42.80 -14.63
CA PHE A 14 8.96 41.87 -14.42
C PHE A 14 9.14 41.37 -12.96
N GLY A 15 8.25 41.77 -12.05
CA GLY A 15 8.40 41.50 -10.60
C GLY A 15 7.75 40.22 -10.06
N SER A 16 7.04 39.41 -10.86
CA SER A 16 6.21 38.31 -10.33
C SER A 16 6.75 36.88 -10.56
N GLN A 17 7.95 36.72 -11.12
CA GLN A 17 8.50 35.38 -11.43
C GLN A 17 9.49 34.84 -10.38
N ILE A 18 9.70 35.53 -9.26
CA ILE A 18 10.41 34.94 -8.09
C ILE A 18 9.38 34.31 -7.16
N THR A 19 8.56 33.41 -7.70
CA THR A 19 7.88 32.43 -6.86
C THR A 19 8.96 31.46 -6.41
N CYS A 20 9.44 31.72 -5.19
CA CYS A 20 10.21 30.82 -4.35
C CYS A 20 9.81 29.37 -4.66
N HIS A 21 10.69 28.65 -5.35
CA HIS A 21 10.59 27.21 -5.51
C HIS A 21 10.77 26.65 -4.10
N ARG A 22 9.67 26.56 -3.37
CA ARG A 22 9.60 25.91 -2.07
C ARG A 22 9.84 24.45 -2.39
N GLY A 23 11.12 24.06 -2.40
CA GLY A 23 11.53 22.69 -2.66
C GLY A 23 10.65 21.79 -1.81
N GLU A 24 10.04 20.79 -2.45
CA GLU A 24 9.34 19.75 -1.70
C GLU A 24 10.23 19.32 -0.54
N PRO A 25 9.67 19.13 0.66
CA PRO A 25 10.47 18.69 1.79
C PRO A 25 11.25 17.44 1.37
N SER A 26 12.57 17.48 1.55
CA SER A 26 13.55 16.48 1.09
C SER A 26 13.08 15.02 1.28
N GLU A 27 12.36 14.76 2.38
CA GLU A 27 11.79 13.45 2.71
C GLU A 27 10.74 12.96 1.70
N THR A 28 9.91 13.85 1.15
CA THR A 28 8.92 13.51 0.12
C THR A 28 9.60 13.10 -1.18
N LYS A 29 10.66 13.80 -1.57
CA LYS A 29 11.43 13.50 -2.78
C LYS A 29 12.14 12.15 -2.67
N GLU A 30 12.76 11.88 -1.52
CA GLU A 30 13.46 10.61 -1.28
C GLU A 30 12.49 9.42 -1.25
N TYR A 31 11.34 9.57 -0.59
CA TYR A 31 10.30 8.54 -0.59
C TYR A 31 9.77 8.29 -2.01
N GLN A 32 9.59 9.34 -2.81
CA GLN A 32 9.12 9.21 -4.19
C GLN A 32 10.10 8.40 -5.04
N ILE A 33 11.41 8.63 -4.90
CA ILE A 33 12.44 7.83 -5.58
C ILE A 33 12.34 6.35 -5.20
N LEU A 34 12.18 6.05 -3.90
CA LEU A 34 12.03 4.65 -3.43
C LEU A 34 10.76 4.01 -3.97
N LYS A 35 9.65 4.75 -4.01
CA LYS A 35 8.39 4.29 -4.57
C LYS A 35 8.52 3.99 -6.07
N ASP A 36 9.17 4.85 -6.83
CA ASP A 36 9.35 4.65 -8.27
C ASP A 36 10.29 3.47 -8.56
N ALA A 37 11.34 3.30 -7.76
CA ALA A 37 12.21 2.12 -7.81
C ALA A 37 11.44 0.82 -7.51
N TYR A 38 10.56 0.84 -6.50
CA TYR A 38 9.69 -0.28 -6.17
C TYR A 38 8.75 -0.62 -7.33
N LEU A 39 8.08 0.38 -7.91
CA LEU A 39 7.17 0.18 -9.05
C LEU A 39 7.89 -0.32 -10.31
N SER A 40 9.18 0.02 -10.45
CA SER A 40 10.04 -0.46 -11.52
C SER A 40 10.64 -1.86 -11.26
N GLY A 41 10.31 -2.49 -10.12
CA GLY A 41 10.75 -3.84 -9.77
C GLY A 41 12.14 -3.92 -9.13
N HIS A 42 12.76 -2.80 -8.75
CA HIS A 42 14.08 -2.77 -8.10
C HIS A 42 14.01 -3.09 -6.59
N LEU A 43 13.32 -4.18 -6.24
CA LEU A 43 12.95 -4.53 -4.87
C LEU A 43 14.15 -4.72 -3.94
N THR A 44 15.24 -5.33 -4.42
CA THR A 44 16.46 -5.55 -3.62
C THR A 44 17.12 -4.24 -3.20
N VAL A 45 17.12 -3.25 -4.09
CA VAL A 45 17.65 -1.90 -3.81
C VAL A 45 16.79 -1.21 -2.78
N VAL A 46 15.47 -1.23 -2.98
CA VAL A 46 14.49 -0.65 -2.04
C VAL A 46 14.63 -1.28 -0.66
N ARG A 47 14.68 -2.62 -0.58
CA ARG A 47 14.93 -3.35 0.68
C ARG A 47 16.21 -2.89 1.33
N SER A 48 17.34 -2.85 0.61
CA SER A 48 18.64 -2.49 1.19
C SER A 48 18.63 -1.08 1.78
N ILE A 49 18.03 -0.11 1.09
CA ILE A 49 17.96 1.28 1.56
C ILE A 49 17.07 1.38 2.80
N LEU A 50 15.89 0.75 2.77
CA LEU A 50 14.94 0.78 3.89
C LEU A 50 15.48 0.03 5.12
N ALA A 51 16.21 -1.08 4.92
CA ALA A 51 16.92 -1.79 5.98
C ALA A 51 17.95 -0.89 6.69
N GLY A 52 18.72 -0.12 5.90
CA GLY A 52 19.68 0.85 6.44
C GLY A 52 19.00 1.93 7.26
N LYS A 53 17.98 2.59 6.68
CA LYS A 53 17.20 3.63 7.35
C LYS A 53 16.57 3.15 8.65
N SER A 54 16.02 1.94 8.65
CA SER A 54 15.39 1.34 9.83
C SER A 54 16.36 1.20 10.99
N LYS A 55 17.65 0.91 10.73
CA LYS A 55 18.68 0.78 11.76
C LYS A 55 19.20 2.14 12.26
N GLU A 56 19.23 3.14 11.40
CA GLU A 56 19.83 4.45 11.72
C GLU A 56 18.85 5.39 12.43
N ARG A 57 17.62 5.51 11.91
CA ARG A 57 16.65 6.52 12.34
C ARG A 57 15.22 6.00 12.50
N GLY A 58 14.99 4.72 12.20
CA GLY A 58 13.66 4.15 12.06
C GLY A 58 12.99 4.53 10.72
N LEU A 59 11.79 3.99 10.49
CA LEU A 59 11.05 4.21 9.24
C LEU A 59 9.82 5.08 9.48
N HIS A 60 9.58 6.02 8.56
CA HIS A 60 8.29 6.69 8.48
C HIS A 60 7.21 5.66 8.08
N PRO A 61 5.93 5.78 8.51
CA PRO A 61 4.92 4.76 8.23
C PRO A 61 4.76 4.37 6.75
N LYS A 62 4.88 5.34 5.84
CA LYS A 62 4.88 5.06 4.39
C LYS A 62 6.08 4.22 3.93
N GLU A 63 7.25 4.48 4.50
CA GLU A 63 8.47 3.70 4.26
C GLU A 63 8.31 2.29 4.83
N SER A 64 7.74 2.13 6.03
CA SER A 64 7.44 0.81 6.61
C SER A 64 6.51 0.00 5.72
N ILE A 65 5.47 0.64 5.16
CA ILE A 65 4.54 -0.02 4.23
C ILE A 65 5.28 -0.50 2.98
N LEU A 66 6.08 0.38 2.37
CA LEU A 66 6.87 0.03 1.20
C LEU A 66 7.89 -1.07 1.51
N TYR A 67 8.43 -1.08 2.73
CA TYR A 67 9.40 -2.07 3.16
C TYR A 67 8.77 -3.45 3.27
N LEU A 68 7.64 -3.57 3.98
CA LEU A 68 6.89 -4.82 4.12
C LEU A 68 6.47 -5.39 2.78
N LYS A 69 6.00 -4.54 1.84
CA LYS A 69 5.69 -4.98 0.48
C LYS A 69 6.91 -5.53 -0.24
N SER A 70 8.05 -4.83 -0.15
CA SER A 70 9.30 -5.28 -0.78
C SER A 70 9.75 -6.63 -0.24
N LEU A 71 9.70 -6.82 1.09
CA LEU A 71 10.02 -8.08 1.75
C LEU A 71 9.08 -9.20 1.31
N PHE A 72 7.78 -8.91 1.18
CA PHE A 72 6.80 -9.88 0.71
C PHE A 72 7.15 -10.41 -0.69
N TYR A 73 7.39 -9.52 -1.65
CA TYR A 73 7.70 -9.91 -3.02
C TYR A 73 9.08 -10.57 -3.17
N LEU A 74 10.03 -10.26 -2.29
CA LEU A 74 11.33 -10.92 -2.21
C LEU A 74 11.30 -12.25 -1.46
N LYS A 75 10.17 -12.61 -0.83
CA LYS A 75 10.00 -13.81 0.01
C LYS A 75 10.88 -13.85 1.27
N GLU A 76 11.17 -12.68 1.83
CA GLU A 76 12.01 -12.51 3.03
C GLU A 76 11.14 -12.60 4.31
N TRP A 77 10.56 -13.78 4.56
CA TRP A 77 9.49 -13.95 5.56
C TRP A 77 9.90 -13.65 7.00
N LYS A 78 11.11 -14.05 7.40
CA LYS A 78 11.62 -13.80 8.75
C LYS A 78 11.72 -12.30 9.05
N GLU A 79 12.27 -11.55 8.09
CA GLU A 79 12.39 -10.10 8.22
C GLU A 79 11.01 -9.43 8.10
N PHE A 80 10.12 -9.96 7.25
CA PHE A 80 8.74 -9.49 7.15
C PHE A 80 8.02 -9.52 8.51
N PHE A 81 8.08 -10.63 9.23
CA PHE A 81 7.42 -10.74 10.54
C PHE A 81 8.03 -9.84 11.61
N LEU A 82 9.35 -9.61 11.57
CA LEU A 82 10.01 -8.66 12.47
C LEU A 82 9.49 -7.23 12.21
N VAL A 83 9.53 -6.80 10.95
CA VAL A 83 9.08 -5.45 10.57
C VAL A 83 7.57 -5.29 10.78
N TRP A 84 6.78 -6.35 10.63
CA TRP A 84 5.32 -6.33 10.88
C TRP A 84 5.01 -5.99 12.33
N LYS A 85 5.71 -6.66 13.27
CA LYS A 85 5.54 -6.46 14.72
C LYS A 85 5.90 -5.03 15.16
N ASP A 86 6.89 -4.43 14.50
CA ASP A 86 7.32 -3.07 14.79
C ASP A 86 6.50 -1.98 14.06
N SER A 87 5.69 -2.37 13.07
CA SER A 87 4.88 -1.43 12.29
C SER A 87 3.69 -0.92 13.10
N LYS A 88 3.52 0.41 13.09
CA LYS A 88 2.38 1.08 13.76
C LYS A 88 1.11 1.12 12.91
N ILE A 89 1.21 0.88 11.60
CA ILE A 89 0.10 1.03 10.67
C ILE A 89 -0.01 -0.23 9.80
N HIS A 90 -1.20 -0.82 9.79
CA HIS A 90 -1.54 -2.01 9.01
C HIS A 90 -2.72 -1.70 8.08
N PRO A 91 -2.47 -1.09 6.90
CA PRO A 91 -3.53 -0.88 5.92
C PRO A 91 -4.08 -2.24 5.43
N PRO A 92 -5.33 -2.28 4.92
CA PRO A 92 -6.01 -3.50 4.45
C PRO A 92 -5.14 -4.44 3.60
N GLU A 93 -4.42 -3.89 2.63
CA GLU A 93 -3.53 -4.66 1.76
C GLU A 93 -2.44 -5.38 2.54
N LEU A 94 -1.82 -4.72 3.53
CA LEU A 94 -0.77 -5.33 4.33
C LEU A 94 -1.29 -6.41 5.27
N VAL A 95 -2.51 -6.26 5.80
CA VAL A 95 -3.17 -7.33 6.56
C VAL A 95 -3.33 -8.57 5.68
N LEU A 96 -3.80 -8.40 4.43
CA LEU A 96 -3.88 -9.52 3.49
C LEU A 96 -2.50 -10.14 3.22
N LEU A 97 -1.46 -9.34 3.04
CA LEU A 97 -0.10 -9.86 2.84
C LEU A 97 0.37 -10.64 4.07
N TYR A 98 0.19 -10.13 5.29
CA TYR A 98 0.56 -10.81 6.51
C TYR A 98 -0.05 -12.21 6.61
N PHE A 99 -1.37 -12.31 6.40
CA PHE A 99 -2.05 -13.60 6.42
C PHE A 99 -1.63 -14.52 5.28
N LYS A 100 -1.27 -14.00 4.10
CA LYS A 100 -0.66 -14.81 3.03
C LYS A 100 0.70 -15.36 3.45
N VAL A 101 1.54 -14.56 4.11
CA VAL A 101 2.86 -15.03 4.57
C VAL A 101 2.68 -16.13 5.61
N LEU A 102 1.77 -15.99 6.58
CA LEU A 102 1.45 -17.06 7.55
C LEU A 102 1.12 -18.39 6.85
N LEU A 103 0.25 -18.34 5.84
CA LEU A 103 -0.11 -19.52 5.07
C LEU A 103 1.07 -20.12 4.28
N LEU A 104 1.92 -19.27 3.71
CA LEU A 104 3.06 -19.69 2.89
C LEU A 104 4.17 -20.31 3.73
N VAL A 105 4.39 -19.80 4.94
CA VAL A 105 5.38 -20.33 5.88
C VAL A 105 4.87 -21.61 6.55
N GLY A 106 3.55 -21.82 6.57
CA GLY A 106 2.93 -22.96 7.23
C GLY A 106 3.05 -22.90 8.75
N GLU A 107 3.29 -21.70 9.28
CA GLU A 107 3.31 -21.46 10.71
C GLU A 107 1.87 -21.30 11.21
N ASP A 108 1.45 -22.21 12.08
CA ASP A 108 0.31 -22.00 12.99
C ASP A 108 0.75 -21.05 14.12
N GLU A 109 1.30 -19.87 13.78
CA GLU A 109 1.51 -18.83 14.79
C GLU A 109 0.17 -18.56 15.47
N ASN A 110 0.21 -18.33 16.79
CA ASN A 110 -0.95 -17.89 17.56
C ASN A 110 -1.34 -16.48 17.09
N VAL A 111 -2.04 -16.41 15.96
CA VAL A 111 -2.65 -15.18 15.44
C VAL A 111 -3.53 -14.66 16.56
N ASN A 112 -3.21 -13.46 17.04
CA ASN A 112 -3.97 -12.89 18.12
C ASN A 112 -5.35 -12.45 17.62
N GLU A 113 -6.28 -12.25 18.55
CA GLU A 113 -7.65 -11.88 18.19
C GLU A 113 -7.73 -10.52 17.47
N ALA A 114 -6.81 -9.59 17.77
CA ALA A 114 -6.78 -8.28 17.12
C ALA A 114 -6.40 -8.37 15.63
N GLU A 115 -5.39 -9.16 15.27
CA GLU A 115 -5.00 -9.42 13.88
C GLU A 115 -6.12 -10.14 13.12
N LEU A 116 -6.80 -11.07 13.78
CA LEU A 116 -7.95 -11.75 13.19
C LEU A 116 -9.12 -10.80 12.94
N ASN A 117 -9.39 -9.88 13.86
CA ASN A 117 -10.44 -8.86 13.69
C ASN A 117 -10.12 -7.93 12.51
N GLN A 118 -8.85 -7.53 12.35
CA GLN A 118 -8.42 -6.76 11.17
C GLN A 118 -8.69 -7.51 9.86
N LEU A 119 -8.51 -8.84 9.82
CA LEU A 119 -8.85 -9.65 8.64
C LEU A 119 -10.36 -9.74 8.41
N MET A 120 -11.14 -9.87 9.49
CA MET A 120 -12.61 -9.92 9.41
C MET A 120 -13.21 -8.63 8.86
N ASP A 121 -12.62 -7.48 9.17
CA ASP A 121 -13.04 -6.19 8.58
C ASP A 121 -12.90 -6.17 7.05
N LEU A 122 -12.02 -7.02 6.49
CA LEU A 122 -11.78 -7.09 5.05
C LEU A 122 -12.70 -8.07 4.32
N VAL A 123 -13.43 -8.92 5.03
CA VAL A 123 -14.31 -9.95 4.45
C VAL A 123 -15.38 -9.34 3.54
N MET A 124 -15.88 -8.15 3.88
CA MET A 124 -16.92 -7.46 3.11
C MET A 124 -16.41 -6.85 1.80
N VAL A 125 -15.10 -6.63 1.68
CA VAL A 125 -14.49 -5.93 0.54
C VAL A 125 -13.51 -6.81 -0.25
N SER A 126 -13.10 -7.95 0.31
CA SER A 126 -12.14 -8.87 -0.29
C SER A 126 -12.58 -10.33 -0.09
N PRO A 127 -13.04 -11.03 -1.15
CA PRO A 127 -13.33 -12.45 -1.06
C PRO A 127 -12.09 -13.28 -0.71
N GLU A 128 -10.89 -12.76 -0.97
CA GLU A 128 -9.63 -13.36 -0.54
C GLU A 128 -9.48 -13.38 0.99
N ALA A 129 -9.91 -12.32 1.69
CA ALA A 129 -9.85 -12.26 3.16
C ALA A 129 -10.59 -13.42 3.83
N ILE A 130 -11.73 -13.82 3.25
CA ILE A 130 -12.55 -14.94 3.73
C ILE A 130 -11.81 -16.26 3.62
N LEU A 131 -11.15 -16.49 2.48
CA LEU A 131 -10.37 -17.70 2.26
C LEU A 131 -9.21 -17.79 3.26
N LEU A 132 -8.53 -16.67 3.48
CA LEU A 132 -7.45 -16.57 4.48
C LEU A 132 -8.00 -16.88 5.89
N TYR A 133 -9.13 -16.29 6.27
CA TYR A 133 -9.76 -16.51 7.58
C TYR A 133 -10.11 -17.97 7.82
N LEU A 134 -10.82 -18.59 6.87
CA LEU A 134 -11.23 -19.99 6.96
C LEU A 134 -10.03 -20.93 7.06
N ARG A 135 -8.96 -20.62 6.31
CA ARG A 135 -7.73 -21.39 6.32
C ARG A 135 -7.00 -21.29 7.66
N VAL A 136 -6.85 -20.08 8.20
CA VAL A 136 -6.19 -19.83 9.50
C VAL A 136 -6.93 -20.51 10.65
N LYS A 137 -8.27 -20.50 10.63
CA LYS A 137 -9.06 -21.15 11.67
C LYS A 137 -9.07 -22.68 11.58
N ASN A 138 -8.35 -23.28 10.63
CA ASN A 138 -8.47 -24.71 10.28
C ASN A 138 -9.95 -25.14 10.23
N HIS A 139 -10.82 -24.23 9.80
CA HIS A 139 -12.25 -24.40 9.96
C HIS A 139 -12.73 -25.39 8.90
N LYS A 140 -13.37 -26.49 9.35
CA LYS A 140 -14.08 -27.37 8.43
C LYS A 140 -15.30 -26.59 7.92
N ILE A 141 -15.15 -26.02 6.72
CA ILE A 141 -16.17 -25.19 6.07
C ILE A 141 -17.48 -25.99 6.00
N SER A 142 -18.51 -25.49 6.68
CA SER A 142 -19.86 -26.04 6.60
C SER A 142 -20.49 -25.78 5.24
N VAL A 143 -21.54 -26.54 4.89
CA VAL A 143 -22.24 -26.37 3.61
C VAL A 143 -22.85 -24.97 3.47
N SER A 144 -23.31 -24.36 4.57
CA SER A 144 -23.86 -23.00 4.59
C SER A 144 -22.79 -21.94 4.34
N GLU A 145 -21.60 -22.05 4.95
CA GLU A 145 -20.49 -21.13 4.73
C GLU A 145 -19.95 -21.23 3.31
N LYS A 146 -19.90 -22.45 2.75
CA LYS A 146 -19.56 -22.66 1.34
C LYS A 146 -20.56 -21.98 0.40
N LYS A 147 -21.86 -22.00 0.72
CA LYS A 147 -22.89 -21.28 -0.05
C LYS A 147 -22.72 -19.77 0.05
N LEU A 148 -22.42 -19.26 1.25
CA LEU A 148 -22.15 -17.83 1.45
C LEU A 148 -20.94 -17.38 0.64
N PHE A 149 -19.86 -18.16 0.66
CA PHE A 149 -18.67 -17.91 -0.14
C PHE A 149 -18.99 -17.89 -1.64
N LEU A 150 -19.72 -18.89 -2.14
CA LEU A 150 -20.14 -18.94 -3.53
C LEU A 150 -21.01 -17.73 -3.92
N ALA A 151 -21.91 -17.29 -3.03
CA ALA A 151 -22.72 -16.11 -3.28
C ALA A 151 -21.87 -14.84 -3.38
N GLN A 152 -20.87 -14.66 -2.52
CA GLN A 152 -19.96 -13.51 -2.57
C GLN A 152 -19.05 -13.54 -3.80
N VAL A 153 -18.52 -14.70 -4.18
CA VAL A 153 -17.75 -14.85 -5.42
C VAL A 153 -18.60 -14.51 -6.64
N ASN A 154 -19.85 -14.96 -6.67
CA ASN A 154 -20.77 -14.64 -7.76
C ASN A 154 -21.14 -13.15 -7.78
N ALA A 155 -21.37 -12.53 -6.62
CA ALA A 155 -21.62 -11.09 -6.53
C ALA A 155 -20.42 -10.30 -7.08
N PHE A 156 -19.19 -10.68 -6.71
CA PHE A 156 -17.97 -10.05 -7.21
C PHE A 156 -17.80 -10.21 -8.73
N ARG A 157 -18.03 -11.42 -9.27
CA ARG A 157 -18.02 -11.66 -10.72
C ARG A 157 -19.03 -10.77 -11.45
N ASN A 158 -20.24 -10.64 -10.93
CA ASN A 158 -21.24 -9.76 -11.52
C ASN A 158 -20.79 -8.30 -11.52
N THR A 159 -20.13 -7.83 -10.46
CA THR A 159 -19.56 -6.48 -10.41
C THR A 159 -18.46 -6.29 -11.46
N LEU A 160 -17.58 -7.28 -11.64
CA LEU A 160 -16.55 -7.24 -12.69
C LEU A 160 -17.14 -7.20 -14.10
N ASP A 161 -18.16 -8.02 -14.37
CA ASP A 161 -18.83 -8.05 -15.68
C ASP A 161 -19.49 -6.70 -16.02
N VAL A 162 -20.04 -6.01 -15.02
CA VAL A 162 -20.60 -4.66 -15.18
C VAL A 162 -19.49 -3.65 -15.52
N LEU A 163 -18.39 -3.66 -14.75
CA LEU A 163 -17.26 -2.76 -14.98
C LEU A 163 -16.61 -2.99 -16.36
N GLU A 164 -16.47 -4.25 -16.78
CA GLU A 164 -15.93 -4.59 -18.10
C GLU A 164 -16.83 -4.08 -19.23
N LYS A 165 -18.16 -4.21 -19.08
CA LYS A 165 -19.11 -3.63 -20.04
C LYS A 165 -19.05 -2.11 -20.10
N GLU A 166 -18.83 -1.45 -18.97
CA GLU A 166 -18.66 0.00 -18.92
C GLU A 166 -17.34 0.44 -19.57
N LEU A 167 -16.24 -0.30 -19.36
CA LEU A 167 -14.94 -0.04 -19.98
C LEU A 167 -14.95 -0.24 -21.50
N ASN A 168 -15.66 -1.27 -21.98
CA ASN A 168 -15.78 -1.60 -23.40
C ASN A 168 -16.83 -0.75 -24.14
N ARG A 169 -17.64 0.04 -23.42
CA ARG A 169 -18.59 1.02 -23.99
C ARG A 169 -17.92 2.36 -24.35
N LYS A 170 -16.68 2.31 -24.84
CA LYS A 170 -16.01 3.46 -25.46
C LYS A 170 -16.29 3.53 -26.95
#